data_AF-A0A9E0HP49-F1
#
_entry.id   AF-A0A9E0HP49-F1
#
_cell.length_a   1.000
_cell.length_b   1.000
_cell.length_c   1.000
_cell.angle_alpha   90.00
_cell.angle_beta   90.00
_cell.angle_gamma   90.00
#
_symmetry.space_group_name_H-M   'P 1'
#
loop_
_entity.id
_entity.type
_entity.pdbx_description
1 polymer ?
#
loop_
_entity_poly.entity_id
_entity_poly.type
_entity_poly.pdbx_seq_one_letter_code
_entity_poly.pdbx_strand_id
1 'polypeptide(L)' 'MNIIKLLSSSTLILLSSLASGQGMHPAMGHPMDLPVEVAGNFMELRSNHFHSGIDLKTNGRTGLPVKA' A
#
# COMPACT_ATOMS: atom_id res chain seq x y z
N MET A 1 -44.85 10.38 14.97
CA MET A 1 -43.49 10.21 14.38
C MET A 1 -43.66 9.45 13.07
N ASN A 2 -43.48 10.09 11.92
CA ASN A 2 -43.85 9.48 10.63
C ASN A 2 -42.80 8.44 10.20
N ILE A 3 -43.24 7.28 9.71
CA ILE A 3 -42.37 6.15 9.34
C ILE A 3 -41.28 6.53 8.32
N ILE A 4 -41.55 7.51 7.47
CA ILE A 4 -40.62 8.07 6.49
C ILE A 4 -39.41 8.73 7.18
N LYS A 5 -39.62 9.43 8.30
CA LYS A 5 -38.54 10.05 9.08
C LYS A 5 -37.68 9.01 9.79
N LEU A 6 -38.28 7.91 10.22
CA LEU A 6 -37.55 6.80 10.84
C LEU A 6 -36.63 6.12 9.81
N LEU A 7 -37.15 5.84 8.61
CA LEU A 7 -36.38 5.23 7.52
C LEU A 7 -35.22 6.11 7.08
N SER A 8 -35.44 7.41 6.86
CA SER A 8 -34.36 8.32 6.42
C SER A 8 -33.25 8.47 7.48
N SER A 9 -33.61 8.54 8.76
CA SER A 9 -32.64 8.57 9.86
C SER A 9 -31.87 7.25 9.99
N SER A 10 -32.52 6.10 9.85
CA SER A 10 -31.85 4.79 9.88
C SER A 10 -30.88 4.61 8.72
N THR A 11 -31.26 5.03 7.50
CA THR A 11 -30.38 4.98 6.33
C THR A 11 -29.16 5.88 6.49
N LEU A 12 -29.33 7.08 7.07
CA LEU A 12 -28.23 8.00 7.33
C LEU A 12 -27.24 7.45 8.38
N ILE A 13 -27.76 6.82 9.44
CA ILE A 13 -26.94 6.16 10.47
C ILE A 13 -26.18 4.95 9.91
N LEU A 14 -26.81 4.17 9.03
CA LEU A 14 -26.15 3.03 8.39
C LEU A 14 -25.01 3.50 7.46
N LEU A 15 -25.24 4.58 6.69
CA LEU A 15 -24.23 5.10 5.76
C LEU A 15 -23.02 5.70 6.48
N SER A 16 -23.20 6.39 7.61
CA SER A 16 -22.09 6.95 8.39
C SER A 16 -21.23 5.86 9.05
N SER A 17 -21.78 4.69 9.36
CA SER A 17 -21.04 3.55 9.90
C SER A 17 -20.04 2.94 8.89
N LEU A 18 -20.27 3.09 7.58
CA LEU A 18 -19.37 2.59 6.52
C LEU A 18 -18.13 3.47 6.31
N ALA A 19 -18.16 4.73 6.75
CA ALA A 19 -17.03 5.66 6.64
C ALA A 19 -15.98 5.46 7.75
N SER A 20 -16.31 4.69 8.79
CA SER A 20 -15.45 4.48 9.96
C SER A 20 -14.67 3.17 9.79
N GLY A 21 -13.46 3.23 9.24
CA GLY A 21 -12.66 2.01 9.03
C GLY A 21 -11.26 2.20 8.43
N GLN A 22 -10.91 3.39 7.95
CA GLN A 22 -9.55 3.69 7.50
C GLN A 22 -8.70 4.06 8.71
N GLY A 23 -8.31 3.06 9.50
CA GLY A 23 -7.30 3.23 10.54
C GLY A 23 -5.96 3.64 9.92
N MET A 24 -5.09 4.30 10.70
CA MET A 24 -3.75 4.62 10.25
C MET A 24 -2.98 3.33 9.95
N HIS A 25 -2.71 3.07 8.67
CA HIS A 25 -1.85 1.96 8.28
C HIS A 25 -0.41 2.31 8.70
N PRO A 26 0.34 1.37 9.29
CA PRO A 26 1.76 1.60 9.52
C PRO A 26 2.43 1.99 8.20
N ALA A 27 3.22 3.06 8.24
CA ALA A 27 4.02 3.44 7.09
C ALA A 27 4.95 2.26 6.75
N MET A 28 4.80 1.69 5.56
CA MET A 28 5.75 0.68 5.09
C MET A 28 7.11 1.36 4.90
N GLY A 29 8.09 0.95 5.71
CA GLY A 29 9.44 1.48 5.64
C GLY A 29 10.14 1.04 4.36
N HIS A 30 11.01 1.90 3.82
CA HIS A 30 11.92 1.49 2.76
C HIS A 30 12.98 0.54 3.33
N PRO A 31 13.40 -0.49 2.56
CA PRO A 31 14.36 -1.48 3.04
C PRO A 31 15.79 -0.93 3.15
N MET A 32 16.06 0.29 2.68
CA MET A 32 17.37 0.95 2.74
C MET A 32 17.22 2.46 2.97
N ASP A 33 18.27 3.10 3.49
CA ASP A 33 18.34 4.56 3.69
C ASP A 33 18.63 5.36 2.41
N LEU A 34 18.97 4.66 1.32
CA LEU A 34 19.22 5.31 0.03
C LEU A 34 17.91 5.76 -0.62
N PRO A 35 17.94 6.82 -1.45
CA PRO A 35 16.84 7.11 -2.34
C PRO A 35 16.46 5.87 -3.15
N VAL A 36 15.16 5.57 -3.21
CA VAL A 36 14.67 4.41 -3.94
C VAL A 36 14.81 4.66 -5.43
N GLU A 37 15.71 3.90 -6.05
CA GLU A 37 15.83 3.80 -7.49
C GLU A 37 15.76 2.35 -7.92
N VAL A 38 14.89 2.06 -8.89
CA VAL A 38 14.65 0.71 -9.38
C VAL A 38 15.70 0.34 -10.44
N ALA A 39 16.34 -0.82 -10.25
CA ALA A 39 17.21 -1.46 -11.23
C ALA A 39 16.47 -2.52 -12.07
N GLY A 40 15.42 -3.13 -11.50
CA GLY A 40 14.58 -4.13 -12.14
C GLY A 40 13.18 -4.14 -11.50
N ASN A 41 12.14 -4.24 -12.33
CA ASN A 41 10.76 -4.04 -11.89
C ASN A 41 10.00 -5.36 -11.66
N PHE A 42 8.96 -5.33 -10.83
CA PHE A 42 8.07 -6.45 -10.64
C PHE A 42 7.36 -6.82 -11.95
N MET A 43 7.30 -8.12 -12.24
CA MET A 43 6.75 -8.71 -13.46
C MET A 43 7.41 -8.22 -14.75
N GLU A 44 8.63 -7.68 -14.67
CA GLU A 44 9.44 -7.42 -15.85
C GLU A 44 9.68 -8.72 -16.63
N LEU A 45 9.32 -8.73 -17.92
CA LEU A 45 9.52 -9.88 -18.80
C LEU A 45 11.01 -10.04 -19.10
N ARG A 46 11.54 -11.21 -18.77
CA ARG A 46 12.88 -11.65 -19.17
C ARG A 46 12.77 -12.77 -20.18
N SER A 47 13.90 -13.15 -20.77
CA SER A 47 13.94 -14.12 -21.88
C SER A 47 13.20 -15.43 -21.61
N ASN A 48 13.06 -15.84 -20.35
CA ASN A 48 12.46 -17.13 -19.97
C ASN A 48 11.49 -17.10 -18.78
N HIS A 49 11.21 -15.93 -18.17
CA HIS A 49 10.29 -15.82 -17.03
C HIS A 49 9.92 -14.35 -16.74
N PHE A 50 8.96 -14.15 -15.83
CA PHE A 50 8.69 -12.85 -15.21
C PHE A 50 9.51 -12.67 -13.94
N HIS A 51 10.10 -11.50 -13.74
CA HIS A 51 10.81 -11.17 -12.50
C HIS A 51 9.84 -11.03 -11.33
N SER A 52 9.96 -11.87 -10.31
CA SER A 52 9.02 -11.94 -9.18
C SER A 52 9.30 -10.94 -8.05
N GLY A 53 10.24 -10.00 -8.23
CA GLY A 53 10.72 -9.09 -7.19
C GLY A 53 10.82 -7.63 -7.65
N ILE A 54 11.52 -6.82 -6.87
CA ILE A 54 11.93 -5.47 -7.26
C ILE A 54 13.40 -5.35 -6.87
N ASP A 55 14.26 -5.01 -7.83
CA ASP A 55 15.67 -4.81 -7.60
C ASP A 55 15.94 -3.32 -7.34
N LEU A 56 16.60 -2.98 -6.22
CA LEU A 56 16.93 -1.61 -5.85
C LEU A 56 18.41 -1.31 -6.11
N LYS A 57 18.70 -0.12 -6.66
CA LYS A 57 20.08 0.31 -6.92
C LYS A 57 20.86 0.57 -5.63
N THR A 58 22.13 0.20 -5.66
CA THR A 58 23.09 0.45 -4.55
C THR A 58 24.14 1.50 -4.89
N ASN A 59 24.09 2.06 -6.10
CA ASN A 59 25.11 2.95 -6.67
C ASN A 59 26.52 2.33 -6.68
N GLY A 60 26.61 1.04 -7.04
CA GLY A 60 27.87 0.30 -7.15
C GLY A 60 28.50 -0.09 -5.80
N ARG A 61 27.76 0.06 -4.69
CA ARG A 61 28.23 -0.31 -3.34
C ARG A 61 27.66 -1.64 -2.90
N THR A 62 28.40 -2.33 -2.06
CA THR A 62 27.99 -3.58 -1.40
C THR A 62 28.02 -3.40 0.11
N GLY A 63 27.41 -4.32 0.87
CA GLY A 63 27.41 -4.28 2.33
C GLY A 63 26.52 -3.19 2.96
N LEU A 64 25.55 -2.66 2.20
CA LEU A 64 24.59 -1.68 2.72
C LEU A 64 23.61 -2.35 3.70
N PRO A 65 23.24 -1.69 4.82
CA PRO A 65 22.24 -2.21 5.74
C PRO A 65 20.86 -2.36 5.10
N VAL A 66 20.17 -3.46 5.41
CA VAL A 66 18.79 -3.74 4.97
C VAL A 66 17.86 -3.76 6.18
N LYS A 67 16.74 -3.04 6.08
CA LYS A 67 15.69 -2.94 7.11
C LYS A 67 14.56 -3.95 6.81
N ALA A 68 13.91 -4.41 7.88
CA ALA A 68 12.71 -5.26 7.83
C ALA A 68 11.43 -4.43 8.00
#